data_AF-A0A7S4J4G3-F1
#
_entry.id   AF-A0A7S4J4G3-F1
#
_cell.length_a   1.000
_cell.length_b   1.000
_cell.length_c   1.000
_cell.angle_alpha   90.00
_cell.angle_beta   90.00
_cell.angle_gamma   90.00
#
_symmetry.space_group_name_H-M   'P 1'
#
loop_
_entity.id
_entity.type
_entity.pdbx_description
1 polymer ?
#
loop_
_entity_poly.entity_id
_entity_poly.type
_entity_poly.pdbx_seq_one_letter_code
_entity_poly.pdbx_strand_id
1 'polypeptide(L)'
;RNLCSAVASSSSSSPSPSPSLEFPLRFVGLDNHRASPRRCLPLWKHRGVSDWTESRLVDLNKVDDVHESLVARLGSDDDSMDCDGEGGGGGSEGGRGGRGGSGGGGGVLCLYAVRYLNRKLFRYLARDARCPLPAGAIFAVCHFCKAKAGVRVSWDFDHPKEKHVLERNELRDLFSSDGAEVVVRDDDVRDAEIGDAKDRRPGLDPSDDDGDIGGGWDILEDEITTDDDLGRTLIHFVAIKRRR
;
A
#
# COMPACT_ATOMS: atom_id res chain seq x y z
N ARG A 1 20.70 -37.72 -66.07
CA ARG A 1 21.04 -37.76 -64.63
C ARG A 1 20.24 -36.64 -63.97
N ASN A 2 19.03 -36.96 -63.54
CA ASN A 2 18.09 -36.05 -62.88
C ASN A 2 18.05 -36.42 -61.40
N LEU A 3 18.30 -35.47 -60.52
CA LEU A 3 17.95 -35.57 -59.10
C LEU A 3 17.43 -34.21 -58.65
N CYS A 4 16.10 -34.07 -58.64
CA CYS A 4 15.38 -33.01 -57.95
C CYS A 4 15.43 -33.32 -56.45
N SER A 5 16.02 -32.42 -55.66
CA SER A 5 15.96 -32.49 -54.20
C SER A 5 14.88 -31.52 -53.72
N ALA A 6 13.80 -32.07 -53.17
CA ALA A 6 12.74 -31.30 -52.54
C ALA A 6 13.24 -30.75 -51.19
N VAL A 7 13.13 -29.44 -50.99
CA VAL A 7 13.37 -28.78 -49.71
C VAL A 7 12.04 -28.73 -48.98
N ALA A 8 11.88 -29.53 -47.93
CA ALA A 8 10.73 -29.47 -47.06
C ALA A 8 10.81 -28.19 -46.19
N SER A 9 9.85 -27.29 -46.35
CA SER A 9 9.68 -26.13 -45.49
C SER A 9 9.06 -26.56 -44.16
N SER A 10 9.90 -26.78 -43.16
CA SER A 10 9.48 -27.00 -41.78
C SER A 10 8.97 -25.67 -41.20
N SER A 11 7.65 -25.49 -41.19
CA SER A 11 6.99 -24.38 -40.50
C SER A 11 7.14 -24.56 -38.98
N SER A 12 8.16 -23.91 -38.40
CA SER A 12 8.33 -23.81 -36.95
C SER A 12 7.22 -22.94 -36.37
N SER A 13 6.19 -23.57 -35.81
CA SER A 13 5.20 -22.88 -35.00
C SER A 13 5.90 -22.36 -33.74
N SER A 14 6.20 -21.06 -33.71
CA SER A 14 6.69 -20.38 -32.51
C SER A 14 5.71 -20.64 -31.36
N PRO A 15 6.17 -21.12 -30.20
CA PRO A 15 5.31 -21.30 -29.04
C PRO A 15 4.65 -19.95 -28.72
N SER A 16 3.32 -19.92 -28.73
CA SER A 16 2.56 -18.76 -28.26
C SER A 16 3.03 -18.42 -26.85
N PRO A 17 3.39 -17.16 -26.55
CA PRO A 17 3.81 -16.78 -25.20
C PRO A 17 2.72 -17.21 -24.22
N SER A 18 3.07 -18.07 -23.28
CA SER A 18 2.22 -18.42 -22.16
C SER A 18 1.81 -17.12 -21.46
N PRO A 19 0.52 -16.92 -21.12
CA PRO A 19 0.09 -15.71 -20.45
C PRO A 19 0.89 -15.60 -19.15
N SER A 20 1.79 -14.61 -19.10
CA SER A 20 2.42 -14.21 -17.86
C SER A 20 1.27 -13.90 -16.90
N LEU A 21 1.29 -14.52 -15.72
CA LEU A 21 0.50 -14.07 -14.58
C LEU A 21 1.06 -12.69 -14.17
N GLU A 22 0.83 -11.69 -15.02
CA GLU A 22 1.06 -10.29 -14.74
C GLU A 22 -0.01 -9.91 -13.73
N PHE A 23 0.31 -10.07 -12.46
CA PHE A 23 -0.29 -9.22 -11.44
C PHE A 23 0.27 -7.83 -11.74
N PRO A 24 -0.52 -6.87 -12.27
CA PRO A 24 -0.01 -5.53 -12.45
C PRO A 24 0.24 -4.95 -11.06
N LEU A 25 1.49 -5.04 -10.60
CA LEU A 25 1.95 -4.38 -9.38
C LEU A 25 1.76 -2.89 -9.61
N ARG A 26 0.79 -2.30 -8.92
CA ARG A 26 0.52 -0.86 -8.98
C ARG A 26 0.88 -0.25 -7.64
N PHE A 27 1.89 0.62 -7.68
CA PHE A 27 2.32 1.41 -6.54
C PHE A 27 1.42 2.64 -6.43
N VAL A 28 0.84 2.88 -5.25
CA VAL A 28 0.06 4.10 -5.00
C VAL A 28 0.82 4.93 -3.99
N GLY A 29 1.42 6.02 -4.47
CA GLY A 29 1.96 7.06 -3.62
C GLY A 29 0.83 7.92 -3.09
N LEU A 30 0.64 7.93 -1.76
CA LEU A 30 -0.29 8.85 -1.12
C LEU A 30 0.46 10.09 -0.65
N ASP A 31 0.10 11.24 -1.20
CA ASP A 31 0.74 12.53 -0.94
C ASP A 31 -0.20 13.43 -0.13
N ASN A 32 0.31 14.05 0.94
CA ASN A 32 -0.44 15.08 1.68
C ASN A 32 -0.17 16.50 1.16
N HIS A 33 0.92 16.71 0.42
CA HIS A 33 1.35 18.04 -0.02
C HIS A 33 1.06 18.28 -1.50
N ARG A 34 0.33 19.36 -1.83
CA ARG A 34 -0.02 19.73 -3.22
C ARG A 34 1.16 19.87 -4.18
N ALA A 35 2.34 20.24 -3.67
CA ALA A 35 3.56 20.31 -4.49
C ALA A 35 4.33 18.98 -4.62
N SER A 36 3.94 17.94 -3.89
CA SER A 36 4.61 16.64 -3.94
C SER A 36 4.60 16.03 -5.34
N PRO A 37 3.45 15.98 -6.06
CA PRO A 37 3.43 15.41 -7.41
C PRO A 37 4.38 16.13 -8.38
N ARG A 38 4.51 17.46 -8.26
CA ARG A 38 5.45 18.24 -9.09
C ARG A 38 6.92 17.88 -8.85
N ARG A 39 7.27 17.35 -7.68
CA ARG A 39 8.64 16.95 -7.31
C ARG A 39 8.87 15.45 -7.56
N CYS A 40 7.90 14.61 -7.21
CA CYS A 40 8.01 13.15 -7.25
C CYS A 40 7.81 12.59 -8.67
N LEU A 41 6.83 13.08 -9.44
CA LEU A 41 6.52 12.53 -10.77
C LEU A 41 7.70 12.62 -11.76
N PRO A 42 8.46 13.74 -11.85
CA PRO A 42 9.64 13.78 -12.70
C PRO A 42 10.70 12.75 -12.30
N LEU A 43 10.89 12.53 -10.99
CA LEU A 43 11.84 11.53 -10.48
C LEU A 43 11.39 10.11 -10.82
N TRP A 44 10.10 9.79 -10.67
CA TRP A 44 9.53 8.48 -11.01
C TRP A 44 9.68 8.20 -12.51
N LYS A 45 9.38 9.20 -13.35
CA LYS A 45 9.58 9.11 -14.80
C LYS A 45 11.05 8.87 -15.15
N HIS A 46 11.97 9.59 -14.53
CA HIS A 46 13.42 9.39 -14.74
C HIS A 46 13.90 8.00 -14.31
N ARG A 47 13.29 7.42 -13.28
CA ARG A 47 13.60 6.06 -12.79
C ARG A 47 12.87 4.94 -13.54
N GLY A 48 12.03 5.27 -14.53
CA GLY A 48 11.30 4.29 -15.31
C GLY A 48 10.20 3.56 -14.54
N VAL A 49 9.74 4.13 -13.41
CA VAL A 49 8.68 3.54 -12.58
C VAL A 49 7.35 4.26 -12.73
N SER A 50 7.27 5.33 -13.54
CA SER A 50 6.06 6.14 -13.72
C SER A 50 4.84 5.33 -14.14
N ASP A 51 5.05 4.32 -14.98
CA ASP A 51 3.96 3.53 -15.57
C ASP A 51 3.39 2.52 -14.57
N TRP A 52 4.11 2.28 -13.47
CA TRP A 52 3.72 1.38 -12.38
C TRP A 52 3.30 2.14 -11.12
N THR A 53 3.42 3.47 -11.12
CA THR A 53 3.14 4.32 -9.97
C THR A 53 2.01 5.30 -10.25
N GLU A 54 1.05 5.37 -9.35
CA GLU A 54 0.00 6.39 -9.30
C GLU A 54 0.27 7.31 -8.10
N SER A 55 0.15 8.63 -8.26
CA SER A 55 0.18 9.59 -7.14
C SER A 55 -1.24 10.07 -6.89
N ARG A 56 -1.70 9.96 -5.64
CA ARG A 56 -2.98 10.52 -5.20
C ARG A 56 -2.73 11.53 -4.09
N LEU A 57 -3.29 12.72 -4.27
CA LEU A 57 -3.30 13.74 -3.23
C LEU A 57 -4.43 13.42 -2.25
N VAL A 58 -4.09 12.96 -1.05
CA VAL A 58 -5.04 12.62 0.01
C VAL A 58 -4.55 13.27 1.30
N ASP A 59 -5.45 13.91 2.06
CA ASP A 59 -5.09 14.44 3.37
C ASP A 59 -4.86 13.29 4.34
N LEU A 60 -3.60 12.91 4.49
CA LEU A 60 -3.21 11.78 5.33
C LEU A 60 -3.50 12.02 6.82
N ASN A 61 -3.88 13.23 7.25
CA ASN A 61 -4.32 13.49 8.63
C ASN A 61 -5.75 12.99 8.88
N LYS A 62 -6.54 12.84 7.80
CA LYS A 62 -7.93 12.39 7.84
C LYS A 62 -7.99 10.93 7.43
N VAL A 63 -8.04 10.06 8.43
CA VAL A 63 -8.07 8.60 8.22
C VAL A 63 -9.26 8.18 7.37
N ASP A 64 -10.41 8.85 7.51
CA ASP A 64 -11.61 8.57 6.71
C ASP A 64 -11.40 8.89 5.22
N ASP A 65 -10.79 10.03 4.87
CA ASP A 65 -10.43 10.36 3.47
C ASP A 65 -9.48 9.30 2.87
N VAL A 66 -8.54 8.77 3.68
CA VAL A 66 -7.67 7.67 3.26
C VAL A 66 -8.47 6.39 3.06
N HIS A 67 -9.37 6.05 3.99
CA HIS A 67 -10.25 4.89 3.89
C HIS A 67 -11.09 4.93 2.61
N GLU A 68 -11.81 6.02 2.37
CA GLU A 68 -12.65 6.21 1.18
C GLU A 68 -11.82 6.12 -0.12
N SER A 69 -10.62 6.72 -0.13
CA SER A 69 -9.70 6.63 -1.27
C SER A 69 -9.27 5.20 -1.58
N LEU A 70 -9.00 4.39 -0.55
CA LEU A 70 -8.64 2.98 -0.68
C LEU A 70 -9.84 2.14 -1.13
N VAL A 71 -11.02 2.32 -0.53
CA VAL A 71 -12.25 1.61 -0.89
C VAL A 71 -12.64 1.90 -2.33
N ALA A 72 -12.69 3.17 -2.73
CA ALA A 72 -13.04 3.56 -4.10
C ALA A 72 -12.11 2.91 -5.14
N ARG A 73 -10.83 2.71 -4.80
CA ARG A 73 -9.87 2.09 -5.70
C ARG A 73 -10.02 0.57 -5.77
N LEU A 74 -10.29 -0.07 -4.64
CA LEU A 74 -10.45 -1.52 -4.56
C LEU A 74 -11.81 -1.98 -5.10
N GLY A 75 -12.82 -1.11 -5.08
CA GLY A 75 -14.16 -1.39 -5.61
C GLY A 75 -14.34 -1.10 -7.12
N SER A 76 -13.43 -0.36 -7.76
CA SER A 76 -13.60 0.08 -9.16
C SER A 76 -13.31 -0.98 -10.22
N ASP A 77 -12.80 -2.15 -9.83
CA ASP A 77 -12.31 -3.15 -10.79
C ASP A 77 -13.42 -4.13 -11.27
N ASP A 78 -14.66 -3.97 -10.83
CA ASP A 78 -15.79 -4.90 -11.11
C ASP A 78 -16.87 -4.34 -12.06
N ASP A 79 -16.69 -3.13 -12.62
CA ASP A 79 -17.55 -2.64 -13.71
C ASP A 79 -17.13 -3.31 -15.02
N SER A 80 -17.43 -4.60 -15.10
CA SER A 80 -17.40 -5.36 -16.33
C SER A 80 -18.28 -4.65 -17.36
N MET A 81 -17.65 -4.37 -18.49
CA MET A 81 -18.24 -3.82 -19.70
C MET A 81 -19.42 -4.71 -20.14
N ASP A 82 -20.62 -4.44 -19.60
CA ASP A 82 -21.86 -4.94 -20.17
C ASP A 82 -22.03 -4.22 -21.51
N CYS A 83 -21.50 -4.89 -22.54
CA CYS A 83 -21.80 -4.58 -23.92
C CYS A 83 -23.30 -4.86 -24.10
N ASP A 84 -24.15 -3.90 -23.76
CA ASP A 84 -25.51 -3.85 -24.26
C ASP A 84 -25.44 -3.64 -25.77
N GLY A 85 -25.18 -4.74 -26.45
CA GLY A 85 -25.43 -4.91 -27.86
C GLY A 85 -26.92 -4.88 -28.06
N GLU A 86 -27.48 -3.68 -28.26
CA GLU A 86 -28.68 -3.57 -29.06
C GLU A 86 -28.31 -3.90 -30.51
N GLY A 87 -28.78 -5.08 -30.91
CA GLY A 87 -28.54 -5.67 -32.21
C GLY A 87 -29.02 -4.82 -33.37
N GLY A 88 -28.23 -4.87 -34.44
CA GLY A 88 -28.58 -4.48 -35.79
C GLY A 88 -27.93 -5.37 -36.84
N GLY A 89 -28.25 -6.68 -36.81
CA GLY A 89 -28.33 -7.58 -37.97
C GLY A 89 -27.07 -8.04 -38.73
N GLY A 90 -27.00 -9.35 -38.99
CA GLY A 90 -26.25 -9.91 -40.13
C GLY A 90 -25.31 -11.05 -39.78
N GLY A 91 -25.76 -12.29 -40.06
CA GLY A 91 -25.14 -13.53 -39.61
C GLY A 91 -23.69 -13.81 -40.03
N SER A 92 -23.02 -14.59 -39.18
CA SER A 92 -22.15 -15.68 -39.62
C SER A 92 -21.91 -16.65 -38.46
N GLU A 93 -22.29 -17.89 -38.69
CA GLU A 93 -21.97 -19.04 -37.85
C GLU A 93 -20.46 -19.29 -37.87
N GLY A 94 -19.85 -19.40 -36.70
CA GLY A 94 -18.43 -19.68 -36.57
C GLY A 94 -17.95 -19.52 -35.15
N GLY A 95 -18.35 -20.47 -34.29
CA GLY A 95 -18.00 -20.46 -32.89
C GLY A 95 -16.49 -20.51 -32.62
N ARG A 96 -16.10 -19.94 -31.49
CA ARG A 96 -15.30 -20.62 -30.46
C ARG A 96 -15.40 -19.79 -29.18
N GLY A 97 -15.98 -20.42 -28.16
CA GLY A 97 -16.14 -19.82 -26.85
C GLY A 97 -14.80 -19.47 -26.22
N GLY A 98 -14.56 -18.18 -26.04
CA GLY A 98 -13.59 -17.68 -25.08
C GLY A 98 -14.33 -17.39 -23.78
N ARG A 99 -14.36 -18.35 -22.86
CA ARG A 99 -14.57 -18.05 -21.43
C ARG A 99 -13.32 -17.32 -20.94
N GLY A 100 -13.20 -16.04 -21.29
CA GLY A 100 -12.27 -15.12 -20.65
C GLY A 100 -12.89 -14.71 -19.33
N GLY A 101 -12.71 -15.53 -18.29
CA GLY A 101 -12.97 -15.07 -16.94
C GLY A 101 -12.10 -13.85 -16.71
N SER A 102 -12.73 -12.68 -16.59
CA SER A 102 -12.07 -11.48 -16.10
C SER A 102 -11.67 -11.80 -14.66
N GLY A 103 -10.50 -12.42 -14.49
CA GLY A 103 -9.91 -12.61 -13.19
C GLY A 103 -9.62 -11.22 -12.68
N GLY A 104 -10.48 -10.71 -11.80
CA GLY A 104 -10.27 -9.46 -11.07
C GLY A 104 -8.83 -9.45 -10.60
N GLY A 105 -8.02 -8.67 -11.30
CA GLY A 105 -6.57 -8.77 -11.22
C GLY A 105 -6.19 -8.39 -9.82
N GLY A 106 -5.81 -9.38 -9.01
CA GLY A 106 -5.37 -9.21 -7.63
C GLY A 106 -4.05 -8.42 -7.59
N GLY A 107 -4.14 -7.13 -7.88
CA GLY A 107 -3.03 -6.20 -7.83
C GLY A 107 -2.54 -6.13 -6.40
N VAL A 108 -1.22 -6.28 -6.23
CA VAL A 108 -0.59 -5.98 -4.95
C VAL A 108 -0.61 -4.47 -4.78
N LEU A 109 -1.41 -3.98 -3.84
CA LEU A 109 -1.44 -2.57 -3.48
C LEU A 109 -0.24 -2.28 -2.59
N CYS A 110 0.69 -1.44 -3.09
CA CYS A 110 1.81 -0.94 -2.31
C CYS A 110 1.54 0.51 -1.88
N LEU A 111 1.46 0.75 -0.57
CA LEU A 111 1.39 2.08 0.02
C LEU A 111 2.80 2.52 0.41
N TYR A 112 3.28 3.60 -0.22
CA TYR A 112 4.59 4.17 0.09
C TYR A 112 4.46 5.58 0.68
N ALA A 113 4.93 5.74 1.93
CA ALA A 113 4.94 7.04 2.62
C ALA A 113 6.38 7.53 2.84
N VAL A 114 6.65 8.79 2.46
CA VAL A 114 7.97 9.43 2.66
C VAL A 114 7.83 10.65 3.54
N ARG A 115 8.59 10.70 4.63
CA ARG A 115 8.73 11.88 5.52
C ARG A 115 7.41 12.40 6.13
N TYR A 116 6.32 11.64 6.04
CA TYR A 116 5.04 11.97 6.65
C TYR A 116 4.78 11.02 7.82
N LEU A 117 4.68 11.60 9.03
CA LEU A 117 4.36 10.84 10.23
C LEU A 117 2.93 11.13 10.68
N ASN A 118 2.05 10.15 10.49
CA ASN A 118 0.76 10.10 11.18
C ASN A 118 0.58 8.74 11.84
N ARG A 119 0.80 8.72 13.16
CA ARG A 119 0.63 7.52 13.99
C ARG A 119 -0.80 6.99 13.98
N LYS A 120 -1.81 7.87 13.85
CA LYS A 120 -3.22 7.44 13.74
C LYS A 120 -3.45 6.66 12.45
N LEU A 121 -2.88 7.13 11.34
CA LEU A 121 -2.94 6.41 10.07
C LEU A 121 -2.23 5.06 10.17
N PHE A 122 -1.03 4.99 10.73
CA PHE A 122 -0.31 3.71 10.87
C PHE A 122 -1.08 2.72 11.74
N ARG A 123 -1.70 3.18 12.86
CA ARG A 123 -2.58 2.33 13.68
C ARG A 123 -3.79 1.84 12.91
N TYR A 124 -4.41 2.70 12.12
CA TYR A 124 -5.52 2.32 11.26
C TYR A 124 -5.09 1.23 10.26
N LEU A 125 -3.96 1.38 9.59
CA LEU A 125 -3.45 0.38 8.65
C LEU A 125 -3.07 -0.95 9.33
N ALA A 126 -2.45 -0.87 10.50
CA ALA A 126 -1.93 -2.03 11.20
C ALA A 126 -3.02 -2.83 11.93
N ARG A 127 -4.01 -2.16 12.54
CA ARG A 127 -4.91 -2.76 13.54
C ARG A 127 -6.40 -2.58 13.28
N ASP A 128 -6.82 -1.60 12.47
CA ASP A 128 -8.26 -1.36 12.27
C ASP A 128 -8.85 -2.42 11.33
N ALA A 129 -9.84 -3.16 11.82
CA ALA A 129 -10.55 -4.20 11.09
C ALA A 129 -11.24 -3.66 9.82
N ARG A 130 -11.60 -2.37 9.80
CA ARG A 130 -12.22 -1.69 8.66
C ARG A 130 -11.21 -1.35 7.57
N CYS A 131 -9.91 -1.51 7.81
CA CYS A 131 -8.90 -1.21 6.81
C CYS A 131 -9.10 -2.11 5.57
N PRO A 132 -9.44 -1.55 4.40
CA PRO A 132 -9.87 -2.32 3.23
C PRO A 132 -8.72 -3.02 2.52
N LEU A 133 -7.47 -2.84 2.99
CA LEU A 133 -6.30 -3.43 2.36
C LEU A 133 -6.44 -4.96 2.27
N PRO A 134 -6.33 -5.53 1.05
CA PRO A 134 -6.44 -6.97 0.88
C PRO A 134 -5.19 -7.69 1.42
N ALA A 135 -5.31 -9.00 1.61
CA ALA A 135 -4.16 -9.83 1.86
C ALA A 135 -3.16 -9.77 0.69
N GLY A 136 -1.87 -9.71 1.01
CA GLY A 136 -0.79 -9.47 0.06
C GLY A 136 -0.49 -7.98 -0.18
N ALA A 137 -1.28 -7.05 0.37
CA ALA A 137 -0.96 -5.62 0.32
C ALA A 137 0.37 -5.34 1.02
N ILE A 138 1.17 -4.45 0.44
CA ILE A 138 2.47 -4.04 0.96
C ILE A 138 2.35 -2.62 1.53
N PHE A 139 2.85 -2.42 2.74
CA PHE A 139 3.06 -1.11 3.34
C PHE A 139 4.55 -0.86 3.45
N ALA A 140 5.01 0.26 2.90
CA ALA A 140 6.40 0.67 2.95
C ALA A 140 6.50 2.15 3.40
N VAL A 141 7.44 2.45 4.29
CA VAL A 141 7.68 3.80 4.77
C VAL A 141 9.17 4.07 4.95
N CYS A 142 9.59 5.25 4.51
CA CYS A 142 10.92 5.81 4.79
C CYS A 142 10.73 7.09 5.61
N HIS A 143 11.12 7.05 6.88
CA HIS A 143 10.88 8.17 7.81
C HIS A 143 12.03 8.37 8.80
N PHE A 144 12.06 9.52 9.48
CA PHE A 144 13.05 9.78 10.53
C PHE A 144 12.75 8.95 11.77
N CYS A 145 13.77 8.33 12.36
CA CYS A 145 13.64 7.59 13.62
C CYS A 145 14.75 7.97 14.61
N LYS A 146 14.51 7.66 15.89
CA LYS A 146 15.54 7.80 16.92
C LYS A 146 16.61 6.74 16.73
N ALA A 147 17.86 7.12 17.00
CA ALA A 147 18.99 6.22 16.94
C ALA A 147 18.91 5.10 17.99
N LYS A 148 19.79 4.09 17.83
CA LYS A 148 19.95 3.00 18.80
C LYS A 148 20.23 3.56 20.19
N ALA A 149 19.54 3.04 21.21
CA ALA A 149 19.78 3.39 22.60
C ALA A 149 21.28 3.29 22.94
N GLY A 150 21.82 4.31 23.61
CA GLY A 150 23.24 4.44 23.90
C GLY A 150 24.07 5.14 22.83
N VAL A 151 23.54 5.32 21.61
CA VAL A 151 24.14 6.20 20.60
C VAL A 151 23.60 7.61 20.83
N ARG A 152 24.45 8.47 21.38
CA ARG A 152 24.13 9.89 21.55
C ARG A 152 24.26 10.55 20.18
N VAL A 153 23.17 10.56 19.41
CA VAL A 153 23.10 11.38 18.20
C VAL A 153 22.73 12.77 18.65
N SER A 154 23.66 13.71 18.47
CA SER A 154 23.33 15.12 18.64
C SER A 154 22.34 15.47 17.53
N TRP A 155 21.07 15.61 17.89
CA TRP A 155 20.04 16.10 17.00
C TRP A 155 20.23 17.62 16.85
N ASP A 156 21.32 18.00 16.17
CA ASP A 156 21.72 19.40 15.97
C ASP A 156 20.88 20.11 14.90
N PHE A 157 19.74 19.53 14.53
CA PHE A 157 18.90 20.02 13.46
C PHE A 157 17.61 20.64 14.00
N ASP A 158 17.24 21.80 13.47
CA ASP A 158 15.93 22.42 13.73
C ASP A 158 14.76 21.56 13.18
N HIS A 159 15.05 20.62 12.27
CA HIS A 159 14.06 19.79 11.57
C HIS A 159 14.52 18.35 11.27
N PRO A 160 13.64 17.34 11.40
CA PRO A 160 12.30 17.39 12.00
C PRO A 160 12.31 17.64 13.52
N LYS A 161 11.20 18.18 14.07
CA LYS A 161 11.01 18.27 15.52
C LYS A 161 10.92 16.85 16.11
N GLU A 162 11.36 16.65 17.35
CA GLU A 162 11.39 15.34 18.00
C GLU A 162 10.04 14.60 17.95
N LYS A 163 8.91 15.30 18.15
CA LYS A 163 7.57 14.69 18.07
C LYS A 163 7.23 14.10 16.68
N HIS A 164 7.93 14.53 15.64
CA HIS A 164 7.80 14.05 14.27
C HIS A 164 8.83 12.96 13.92
N VAL A 165 9.56 12.44 14.90
CA VAL A 165 10.50 11.33 14.77
C VAL A 165 9.87 10.08 15.37
N LEU A 166 10.03 8.94 14.71
CA LEU A 166 9.58 7.64 15.24
C LEU A 166 10.47 7.16 16.37
N GLU A 167 9.87 6.55 17.39
CA GLU A 167 10.61 5.79 18.38
C GLU A 167 11.24 4.56 17.72
N ARG A 168 12.31 4.05 18.33
CA ARG A 168 12.95 2.83 17.83
C ARG A 168 12.01 1.64 18.00
N ASN A 169 11.86 0.84 16.94
CA ASN A 169 10.93 -0.28 16.84
C ASN A 169 9.44 0.11 16.87
N GLU A 170 9.07 1.40 16.87
CA GLU A 170 7.67 1.82 16.97
C GLU A 170 6.78 1.17 15.90
N LEU A 171 7.26 1.10 14.65
CA LEU A 171 6.55 0.45 13.55
C LEU A 171 6.53 -1.07 13.68
N ARG A 172 7.64 -1.67 14.12
CA ARG A 172 7.69 -3.11 14.39
C ARG A 172 6.67 -3.49 15.44
N ASP A 173 6.63 -2.80 16.56
CA ASP A 173 5.70 -3.07 17.66
C ASP A 173 4.25 -2.83 17.24
N LEU A 174 4.03 -1.86 16.34
CA LEU A 174 2.71 -1.55 15.81
C LEU A 174 2.17 -2.63 14.85
N PHE A 175 3.02 -3.15 13.96
CA PHE A 175 2.66 -4.12 12.92
C PHE A 175 2.93 -5.59 13.32
N SER A 176 3.61 -5.85 14.43
CA SER A 176 3.80 -7.22 14.91
C SER A 176 2.47 -7.81 15.37
N SER A 177 2.26 -9.08 14.98
CA SER A 177 1.01 -9.82 15.18
C SER A 177 0.75 -10.17 16.65
N ASP A 178 1.78 -10.06 17.48
CA ASP A 178 1.68 -10.33 18.91
C ASP A 178 0.93 -9.16 19.54
N GLY A 179 -0.39 -9.29 19.62
CA GLY A 179 -1.34 -8.38 20.22
C GLY A 179 -1.11 -8.14 21.72
N ALA A 180 0.13 -7.91 22.16
CA ALA A 180 0.35 -7.07 23.31
C ALA A 180 -0.23 -5.71 22.95
N GLU A 181 -1.48 -5.52 23.37
CA GLU A 181 -2.16 -4.25 23.41
C GLU A 181 -1.24 -3.28 24.18
N VAL A 182 -0.36 -2.60 23.44
CA VAL A 182 0.31 -1.42 23.97
C VAL A 182 -0.80 -0.41 24.12
N VAL A 183 -1.42 -0.40 25.31
CA VAL A 183 -2.38 0.60 25.76
C VAL A 183 -1.64 1.93 25.78
N VAL A 184 -1.52 2.55 24.62
CA VAL A 184 -1.13 3.95 24.52
C VAL A 184 -2.36 4.71 24.96
N ARG A 185 -2.36 5.17 26.22
CA ARG A 185 -3.42 6.02 26.74
C ARG A 185 -3.56 7.23 25.82
N ASP A 186 -4.80 7.54 25.45
CA ASP A 186 -5.16 8.66 24.56
C ASP A 186 -4.66 10.02 25.10
N ASP A 187 -4.25 10.09 26.37
CA ASP A 187 -3.73 11.29 27.03
C ASP A 187 -2.36 11.79 26.48
N ASP A 188 -1.62 10.97 25.72
CA ASP A 188 -0.29 11.33 25.18
C ASP A 188 -0.34 11.94 23.76
N VAL A 189 -1.52 12.08 23.15
CA VAL A 189 -1.71 12.83 21.90
C VAL A 189 -2.36 14.18 22.18
N ARG A 190 -1.69 15.03 22.97
CA ARG A 190 -2.06 16.45 23.07
C ARG A 190 -1.36 17.23 21.97
N ASP A 191 -1.95 17.23 20.78
CA ASP A 191 -1.86 18.43 19.94
C ASP A 191 -2.87 19.43 20.51
N ALA A 192 -2.38 20.63 20.77
CA ALA A 192 -3.08 21.71 21.44
C ALA A 192 -4.38 22.11 20.70
N GLU A 193 -5.41 22.40 21.51
CA GLU A 193 -6.56 23.28 21.25
C GLU A 193 -7.69 22.82 20.31
N ILE A 194 -8.84 22.41 20.90
CA ILE A 194 -10.13 23.16 20.96
C ILE A 194 -11.30 22.19 21.26
N GLY A 195 -12.08 22.52 22.29
CA GLY A 195 -13.50 22.16 22.38
C GLY A 195 -13.90 21.27 23.56
N ASP A 196 -14.44 21.90 24.61
CA ASP A 196 -15.24 21.26 25.65
C ASP A 196 -16.43 20.50 25.03
N ALA A 197 -16.53 19.20 25.30
CA ALA A 197 -17.76 18.44 25.17
C ALA A 197 -17.90 17.44 26.32
N LYS A 198 -18.60 17.89 27.36
CA LYS A 198 -19.28 17.01 28.33
C LYS A 198 -20.41 16.30 27.60
N ASP A 199 -20.31 14.98 27.46
CA ASP A 199 -21.45 14.06 27.57
C ASP A 199 -20.94 12.62 27.64
N ARG A 200 -20.95 12.04 28.85
CA ARG A 200 -20.65 10.63 29.11
C ARG A 200 -21.94 9.82 28.92
N ARG A 201 -21.93 8.84 28.00
CA ARG A 201 -22.96 7.78 27.95
C ARG A 201 -22.55 6.57 28.81
N PRO A 202 -23.50 5.87 29.46
CA PRO A 202 -23.22 4.69 30.26
C PRO A 202 -23.34 3.39 29.46
N GLY A 203 -22.44 2.43 29.78
CA GLY A 203 -22.71 0.99 29.79
C GLY A 203 -22.73 0.26 28.45
N LEU A 204 -21.59 -0.32 28.07
CA LEU A 204 -21.52 -1.46 27.15
C LEU A 204 -20.91 -2.64 27.91
N ASP A 205 -21.66 -3.76 27.95
CA ASP A 205 -21.28 -5.04 28.55
C ASP A 205 -20.12 -5.69 27.76
N PRO A 206 -19.05 -6.15 28.43
CA PRO A 206 -17.96 -6.87 27.78
C PRO A 206 -18.26 -8.37 27.78
N SER A 207 -19.07 -8.83 26.83
CA SER A 207 -19.18 -10.25 26.54
C SER A 207 -19.42 -10.44 25.06
N ASP A 208 -18.36 -10.62 24.28
CA ASP A 208 -18.34 -11.40 23.04
C ASP A 208 -16.89 -11.57 22.57
N ASP A 209 -16.41 -12.81 22.68
CA ASP A 209 -15.33 -13.46 21.91
C ASP A 209 -14.33 -12.51 21.23
N ASP A 210 -13.22 -12.21 21.92
CA ASP A 210 -12.04 -11.48 21.41
C ASP A 210 -11.29 -12.32 20.37
N GLY A 211 -11.99 -12.74 19.32
CA GLY A 211 -11.42 -13.42 18.17
C GLY A 211 -10.31 -12.55 17.62
N ASP A 212 -9.07 -12.98 17.84
CA ASP A 212 -7.82 -12.29 17.54
C ASP A 212 -7.90 -11.52 16.20
N ILE A 213 -8.24 -10.23 16.29
CA ILE A 213 -8.23 -9.29 15.17
C ILE A 213 -6.83 -8.68 15.05
N GLY A 214 -5.79 -9.44 15.43
CA GLY A 214 -4.43 -9.15 15.04
C GLY A 214 -4.40 -8.93 13.53
N GLY A 215 -4.12 -7.69 13.11
CA GLY A 215 -3.86 -7.36 11.72
C GLY A 215 -2.64 -8.17 11.30
N GLY A 216 -2.86 -9.31 10.67
CA GLY A 216 -1.80 -10.25 10.34
C GLY A 216 -0.85 -9.61 9.33
N TRP A 217 0.23 -9.00 9.80
CA TRP A 217 1.30 -8.46 8.97
C TRP A 217 2.58 -9.26 9.18
N ASP A 218 3.31 -9.49 8.09
CA ASP A 218 4.68 -9.99 8.09
C ASP A 218 5.63 -8.82 7.80
N ILE A 219 6.56 -8.57 8.71
CA ILE A 219 7.59 -7.55 8.52
C ILE A 219 8.67 -8.12 7.60
N LEU A 220 8.82 -7.53 6.43
CA LEU A 220 9.81 -7.90 5.43
C LEU A 220 11.14 -7.15 5.64
N GLU A 221 11.06 -5.88 6.02
CA GLU A 221 12.21 -5.00 6.23
C GLU A 221 11.94 -4.04 7.39
N ASP A 222 12.96 -3.80 8.21
CA ASP A 222 12.96 -2.85 9.33
C ASP A 222 14.42 -2.45 9.57
N GLU A 223 14.98 -1.77 8.58
CA GLU A 223 16.38 -1.37 8.55
C GLU A 223 16.52 0.09 8.99
N ILE A 224 17.55 0.36 9.80
CA ILE A 224 17.92 1.73 10.17
C ILE A 224 19.14 2.13 9.33
N THR A 225 18.99 3.21 8.59
CA THR A 225 20.04 3.78 7.75
C THR A 225 20.40 5.19 8.23
N THR A 226 21.59 5.65 7.85
CA THR A 226 21.99 7.06 8.00
C THR A 226 21.95 7.74 6.64
N ASP A 227 21.28 8.87 6.58
CA ASP A 227 21.25 9.77 5.44
C ASP A 227 22.62 10.44 5.29
N ASP A 228 23.37 10.08 4.24
CA ASP A 228 24.76 10.52 4.03
C ASP A 228 24.90 12.06 3.97
N ASP A 229 23.86 12.76 3.50
CA ASP A 229 23.91 14.21 3.32
C ASP A 229 23.94 14.98 4.65
N LEU A 230 23.25 14.46 5.66
CA LEU A 230 22.96 15.19 6.90
C LEU A 230 23.16 14.34 8.16
N GLY A 231 23.67 13.12 8.05
CA GLY A 231 23.85 12.20 9.18
C GLY A 231 22.55 11.82 9.91
N ARG A 232 21.39 12.02 9.27
CA ARG A 232 20.09 11.79 9.91
C ARG A 232 19.78 10.31 9.92
N THR A 233 19.19 9.84 11.00
CA THR A 233 18.77 8.44 11.09
C THR A 233 17.40 8.25 10.46
N LEU A 234 17.32 7.37 9.47
CA LEU A 234 16.11 6.96 8.77
C LEU A 234 15.78 5.52 9.11
N ILE A 235 14.49 5.20 9.11
CA ILE A 235 13.98 3.83 9.11
C ILE A 235 13.43 3.53 7.73
N HIS A 236 13.82 2.39 7.17
CA HIS A 236 13.21 1.75 6.02
C HIS A 236 12.41 0.57 6.54
N PHE A 237 11.08 0.71 6.49
CA PHE A 237 10.18 -0.29 7.01
C PHE A 237 9.28 -0.80 5.89
N VAL A 238 9.18 -2.12 5.75
CA VAL A 238 8.33 -2.79 4.77
C VAL A 238 7.60 -3.95 5.45
N ALA A 239 6.28 -3.99 5.33
CA ALA A 239 5.45 -5.07 5.81
C ALA A 239 4.45 -5.52 4.75
N ILE A 240 4.08 -6.80 4.75
CA ILE A 240 3.07 -7.38 3.87
C ILE A 240 1.91 -7.94 4.70
N LYS A 241 0.67 -7.67 4.29
CA LYS A 241 -0.52 -8.20 4.96
C LYS A 241 -0.66 -9.69 4.63
N ARG A 242 -0.73 -10.56 5.63
CA ARG A 242 -0.88 -12.02 5.48
C ARG A 242 -2.17 -12.38 4.76
N ARG A 243 -2.11 -13.47 3.99
CA ARG A 243 -3.30 -14.22 3.57
C ARG A 243 -3.78 -15.03 4.77
N ARG A 244 -5.02 -14.75 5.21
CA ARG A 244 -5.74 -15.67 6.09
C ARG A 244 -6.13 -16.92 5.31
#